data_AF-A0A7I9XSL8-F1
#
_entry.id   AF-A0A7I9XSL8-F1
#
_cell.length_a   1.000
_cell.length_b   1.000
_cell.length_c   1.000
_cell.angle_alpha   90.00
_cell.angle_beta   90.00
_cell.angle_gamma   90.00
#
_symmetry.space_group_name_H-M   'P 1'
#
loop_
_entity.id
_entity.type
_entity.pdbx_description
1 polymer ?
#
loop_
_entity_poly.entity_id
_entity_poly.type
_entity_poly.pdbx_seq_one_letter_code
_entity_poly.pdbx_strand_id
1 'polypeptide(L)'
;MCDVRQDLGLGSRYADRLEIKHVLSREPHRNPPLTGRIDRPRLRTWLAEELRPGEVDEWFLCGPPGLIETARETLLAHGVDPKRIHLELFYGYDTTGVSNPAVHAAPAGPSCSTVRW
;
A
#
# COMPACT_ATOMS: atom_id res chain seq x y z
N MET A 1 -0.65 -17.01 -7.39
CA MET A 1 -1.81 -16.21 -6.96
C MET A 1 -1.51 -15.78 -5.54
N CYS A 2 -1.21 -14.50 -5.29
CA CYS A 2 -0.96 -14.03 -3.94
C CYS A 2 -2.30 -14.08 -3.20
N ASP A 3 -2.46 -15.07 -2.34
CA ASP A 3 -3.67 -15.26 -1.57
C ASP A 3 -3.71 -14.22 -0.44
N VAL A 4 -4.43 -13.12 -0.66
CA VAL A 4 -4.70 -12.06 0.34
C VAL A 4 -5.62 -12.53 1.48
N ARG A 5 -5.95 -13.83 1.56
CA ARG A 5 -6.89 -14.36 2.56
C ARG A 5 -6.26 -14.59 3.93
N GLN A 6 -4.97 -14.33 4.11
CA GLN A 6 -4.29 -14.56 5.40
C GLN A 6 -4.77 -13.61 6.51
N ASP A 7 -5.38 -12.47 6.18
CA ASP A 7 -5.80 -11.46 7.18
C ASP A 7 -7.27 -11.60 7.63
N LEU A 8 -8.04 -12.51 6.99
CA LEU A 8 -9.49 -12.67 7.22
C LEU A 8 -9.83 -13.01 8.69
N GLY A 9 -8.96 -13.73 9.39
CA GLY A 9 -9.17 -14.08 10.79
C GLY A 9 -9.12 -12.87 11.74
N LEU A 10 -8.27 -11.89 11.44
CA LEU A 10 -8.11 -10.70 12.28
C LEU A 10 -9.24 -9.70 12.02
N GLY A 11 -9.51 -9.39 10.75
CA GLY A 11 -10.61 -8.51 10.36
C GLY A 11 -11.96 -9.03 10.84
N SER A 12 -12.21 -10.35 10.73
CA SER A 12 -13.47 -10.94 11.21
C SER A 12 -13.60 -10.94 12.73
N ARG A 13 -12.48 -11.00 13.48
CA ARG A 13 -12.50 -11.06 14.95
C ARG A 13 -12.72 -9.69 15.58
N TYR A 14 -12.34 -8.61 14.90
CA TYR A 14 -12.38 -7.24 15.39
C TYR A 14 -13.13 -6.29 14.44
N ALA A 15 -14.15 -6.78 13.75
CA ALA A 15 -14.89 -6.04 12.72
C ALA A 15 -15.56 -4.75 13.23
N ASP A 16 -15.72 -4.60 14.54
CA ASP A 16 -16.24 -3.39 15.20
C ASP A 16 -15.21 -2.25 15.30
N ARG A 17 -13.91 -2.56 15.20
CA ARG A 17 -12.81 -1.62 15.49
C ARG A 17 -11.67 -1.65 14.46
N LEU A 18 -11.65 -2.62 13.56
CA LEU A 18 -10.60 -2.82 12.58
C LEU A 18 -11.19 -2.93 11.18
N GLU A 19 -10.78 -2.01 10.30
CA GLU A 19 -11.03 -2.07 8.88
C GLU A 19 -9.70 -2.29 8.13
N ILE A 20 -9.66 -3.27 7.22
CA ILE A 20 -8.49 -3.57 6.39
C ILE A 20 -8.89 -3.42 4.92
N LYS A 21 -8.19 -2.54 4.20
CA LYS A 21 -8.39 -2.31 2.76
C LYS A 21 -7.15 -2.77 1.98
N HIS A 22 -7.30 -3.82 1.18
CA HIS A 22 -6.23 -4.27 0.28
C HIS A 22 -6.33 -3.57 -1.07
N VAL A 23 -5.22 -2.96 -1.49
CA VAL A 23 -5.10 -2.29 -2.79
C VAL A 23 -4.13 -3.07 -3.64
N LEU A 24 -4.64 -3.73 -4.68
CA LEU A 24 -3.88 -4.70 -5.46
C LEU A 24 -3.52 -4.12 -6.83
N SER A 25 -2.23 -3.85 -7.04
CA SER A 25 -1.74 -3.22 -8.27
C SER A 25 -1.81 -4.10 -9.51
N ARG A 26 -1.94 -5.42 -9.35
CA ARG A 26 -1.89 -6.41 -10.43
C ARG A 26 -3.20 -7.19 -10.63
N GLU A 27 -4.28 -6.77 -9.97
CA GLU A 27 -5.60 -7.39 -10.13
C GLU A 27 -6.56 -6.43 -10.84
N PRO A 28 -6.80 -6.64 -12.15
CA PRO A 28 -7.45 -5.62 -12.95
C PRO A 28 -8.97 -5.52 -12.75
N HIS A 29 -9.64 -6.48 -12.07
CA HIS A 29 -11.10 -6.66 -12.24
C HIS A 29 -11.92 -6.85 -10.95
N ARG A 30 -11.37 -6.59 -9.76
CA ARG A 30 -12.10 -6.89 -8.51
C ARG A 30 -12.78 -5.69 -7.84
N ASN A 31 -12.27 -4.46 -8.00
CA ASN A 31 -12.92 -3.23 -7.54
C ASN A 31 -12.14 -1.99 -8.06
N PRO A 32 -12.69 -1.12 -8.93
CA PRO A 32 -11.98 0.03 -9.49
C PRO A 32 -11.26 0.95 -8.46
N PRO A 33 -11.88 1.33 -7.32
CA PRO A 33 -11.21 2.08 -6.24
C PRO A 33 -10.13 1.32 -5.46
N LEU A 34 -9.94 0.00 -5.68
CA LEU A 34 -8.92 -0.82 -5.01
C LEU A 34 -7.91 -1.48 -5.98
N THR A 35 -8.01 -1.19 -7.28
CA THR A 35 -7.05 -1.65 -8.30
C THR A 35 -5.99 -0.58 -8.57
N GLY A 36 -4.72 -0.94 -8.67
CA GLY A 36 -3.62 -0.01 -9.00
C GLY A 36 -2.66 0.28 -7.84
N ARG A 37 -1.75 1.25 -8.02
CA ARG A 37 -0.89 1.73 -6.93
C ARG A 37 -1.63 2.80 -6.13
N ILE A 38 -1.31 2.92 -4.84
CA ILE A 38 -1.80 4.05 -4.03
C ILE A 38 -1.12 5.32 -4.56
N ASP A 39 -1.92 6.29 -4.95
CA ASP A 39 -1.49 7.56 -5.52
C ASP A 39 -2.22 8.74 -4.84
N ARG A 40 -1.76 9.96 -5.14
CA ARG A 40 -2.32 11.18 -4.56
C ARG A 40 -3.83 11.36 -4.81
N PRO A 41 -4.35 11.20 -6.04
CA PRO A 41 -5.78 11.32 -6.29
C PRO A 41 -6.61 10.38 -5.42
N ARG A 42 -6.21 9.11 -5.31
CA ARG A 42 -6.91 8.13 -4.48
C ARG A 42 -6.90 8.47 -3.01
N LEU A 43 -5.74 8.85 -2.48
CA LEU A 43 -5.61 9.26 -1.08
C LEU A 43 -6.52 10.45 -0.77
N ARG A 44 -6.60 11.44 -1.67
CA ARG A 44 -7.53 12.57 -1.51
C ARG A 44 -8.98 12.13 -1.44
N THR A 45 -9.41 11.21 -2.32
CA THR A 45 -10.77 10.67 -2.31
C THR A 45 -11.07 9.98 -0.98
N TRP A 46 -10.20 9.09 -0.50
CA TRP A 46 -10.41 8.41 0.78
C TRP A 46 -10.43 9.36 1.97
N LEU A 47 -9.54 10.35 2.01
CA LEU A 47 -9.52 11.32 3.10
C LEU A 47 -10.76 12.22 3.08
N ALA A 48 -11.31 12.53 1.90
CA ALA A 48 -12.52 13.35 1.79
C ALA A 48 -13.80 12.57 2.12
N GLU A 49 -13.90 11.32 1.68
CA GLU A 49 -15.16 10.56 1.67
C GLU A 49 -15.26 9.52 2.80
N GLU A 50 -14.14 8.95 3.24
CA GLU A 50 -14.14 7.76 4.10
C GLU A 50 -13.44 8.01 5.45
N LEU A 51 -12.21 8.52 5.43
CA LEU A 51 -11.31 8.48 6.58
C LEU A 51 -11.42 9.66 7.55
N ARG A 52 -12.12 10.74 7.18
CA ARG A 52 -12.37 11.94 8.01
C ARG A 52 -11.16 12.35 8.87
N PRO A 53 -10.15 13.04 8.29
CA PRO A 53 -8.84 13.19 8.92
C PRO A 53 -8.81 13.86 10.29
N GLY A 54 -9.82 14.68 10.61
CA GLY A 54 -9.96 15.32 11.91
C GLY A 54 -10.40 14.40 13.05
N GLU A 55 -11.01 13.25 12.74
CA GLU A 55 -11.43 12.24 13.71
C GLU A 55 -10.33 11.20 13.98
N VAL A 56 -9.24 11.23 13.20
CA VAL A 56 -8.12 10.29 13.35
C VAL A 56 -7.10 10.83 14.36
N ASP A 57 -6.80 10.02 15.37
CA ASP A 57 -5.84 10.35 16.41
C ASP A 57 -4.39 10.34 15.88
N GLU A 58 -3.99 9.28 15.19
CA GLU A 58 -2.61 9.04 14.75
C GLU A 58 -2.55 8.36 13.39
N TRP A 59 -1.54 8.73 12.58
CA TRP A 59 -1.28 8.20 11.25
C TRP A 59 0.09 7.52 11.22
N PHE A 60 0.15 6.27 10.78
CA PHE A 60 1.39 5.52 10.66
C PHE A 60 1.63 5.18 9.19
N LEU A 61 2.76 5.62 8.65
CA LEU A 61 3.13 5.42 7.24
C LEU A 61 4.42 4.59 7.15
N CYS A 62 4.33 3.51 6.38
CA CYS A 62 5.43 2.61 6.08
C CYS A 62 5.33 2.16 4.62
N GLY A 63 6.47 1.98 3.95
CA GLY A 63 6.52 1.65 2.53
C GLY A 63 7.67 2.31 1.76
N PRO A 64 7.63 2.25 0.42
CA PRO A 64 8.66 2.85 -0.41
C PRO A 64 8.64 4.39 -0.30
N PRO A 65 9.79 5.07 -0.40
CA PRO A 65 9.91 6.52 -0.16
C PRO A 65 8.89 7.36 -0.91
N GLY A 66 8.72 7.13 -2.22
CA GLY A 66 7.78 7.90 -3.04
C GLY A 66 6.31 7.75 -2.64
N LEU A 67 5.92 6.60 -2.07
CA LEU A 67 4.56 6.41 -1.54
C LEU A 67 4.39 7.15 -0.22
N ILE A 68 5.36 7.02 0.69
CA ILE A 68 5.31 7.68 1.99
C ILE A 68 5.28 9.20 1.82
N GLU A 69 6.14 9.76 0.97
CA GLU A 69 6.18 11.20 0.67
C GLU A 69 4.83 11.68 0.13
N THR A 70 4.27 10.95 -0.84
CA THR A 70 2.96 11.25 -1.41
C THR A 70 1.86 11.25 -0.35
N ALA A 71 1.85 10.25 0.53
CA ALA A 71 0.85 10.13 1.59
C ALA A 71 0.98 11.25 2.61
N ARG A 72 2.20 11.51 3.08
CA ARG A 72 2.49 12.58 4.05
C ARG A 72 2.05 13.94 3.54
N GLU A 73 2.44 14.31 2.31
CA GLU A 73 2.06 15.60 1.72
C GLU A 73 0.54 15.73 1.58
N THR A 74 -0.14 14.64 1.24
CA THR A 74 -1.60 14.64 1.09
C THR A 74 -2.32 14.83 2.43
N LEU A 75 -1.83 14.20 3.51
CA LEU A 75 -2.35 14.38 4.87
C LEU A 75 -2.17 15.82 5.35
N LEU A 76 -0.97 16.40 5.16
CA LEU A 76 -0.69 17.79 5.52
C LEU A 76 -1.60 18.77 4.77
N ALA A 77 -1.83 18.52 3.47
CA ALA A 77 -2.74 19.32 2.66
C ALA A 77 -4.21 19.21 3.12
N HIS A 78 -4.57 18.21 3.93
CA HIS A 78 -5.91 18.04 4.52
C HIS A 78 -5.95 18.48 5.98
N GLY A 79 -4.95 19.23 6.44
CA GLY A 79 -4.93 19.87 7.76
C GLY A 79 -4.55 18.95 8.91
N VAL A 80 -4.00 17.77 8.63
CA VAL A 80 -3.48 16.88 9.69
C VAL A 80 -2.23 17.50 10.31
N ASP A 81 -2.20 17.56 11.65
CA ASP A 81 -1.03 18.04 12.39
C ASP A 81 0.18 17.12 12.10
N PRO A 82 1.33 17.66 11.65
CA PRO A 82 2.55 16.87 11.44
C PRO A 82 2.96 15.99 12.63
N LYS A 83 2.64 16.39 13.86
CA LYS A 83 2.95 15.61 15.08
C LYS A 83 2.18 14.30 15.19
N ARG A 84 1.06 14.17 14.48
CA ARG A 84 0.22 12.97 14.40
C ARG A 84 0.63 12.02 13.28
N ILE A 85 1.68 12.34 12.53
CA ILE A 85 2.13 11.55 11.38
C ILE A 85 3.48 10.91 11.70
N HIS A 86 3.47 9.60 11.90
CA HIS A 86 4.64 8.78 12.21
C HIS A 86 5.12 8.06 10.96
N LEU A 87 6.42 8.13 10.70
CA LEU A 87 7.04 7.58 9.50
C LEU A 87 8.04 6.50 9.90
N GLU A 88 7.91 5.35 9.27
CA GLU A 88 8.94 4.31 9.31
C GLU A 88 9.39 4.02 7.87
N LEU A 89 10.63 4.38 7.56
CA LEU A 89 11.22 4.19 6.24
C LEU A 89 11.99 2.88 6.21
N PHE A 90 11.51 1.94 5.40
CA PHE A 90 12.28 0.74 5.06
C PHE A 90 12.97 0.94 3.71
N TYR A 91 14.30 0.91 3.71
CA TYR A 91 15.07 0.82 2.49
C TYR A 91 15.06 -0.63 2.00
N GLY A 92 14.12 -0.95 1.11
CA GLY A 92 14.21 -2.18 0.32
C GLY A 92 15.36 -2.08 -0.67
N TYR A 93 16.04 -3.19 -0.93
CA TYR A 93 17.05 -3.25 -2.00
C TYR A 93 16.36 -2.93 -3.33
N ASP A 94 16.86 -1.91 -4.02
CA ASP A 94 16.34 -1.55 -5.32
C ASP A 94 16.72 -2.64 -6.34
N THR A 95 15.74 -3.40 -6.83
CA THR A 95 15.94 -4.37 -7.92
C THR A 95 15.93 -3.71 -9.31
N THR A 96 15.78 -2.39 -9.41
CA THR A 96 15.95 -1.64 -10.67
C THR A 96 17.44 -1.55 -11.01
N GLY A 97 18.01 -2.67 -11.45
CA GLY A 97 19.42 -2.68 -11.84
C GLY A 97 20.03 -4.01 -12.27
N VAL A 98 19.39 -5.17 -12.06
CA VAL A 98 19.92 -6.43 -12.61
C VAL A 98 19.27 -6.72 -13.96
N SER A 99 19.61 -5.93 -14.98
CA SER A 99 19.52 -6.41 -16.36
C SER A 99 20.64 -7.43 -16.55
N ASN A 100 20.35 -8.70 -16.35
CA ASN A 100 21.27 -9.77 -16.74
C ASN A 100 21.36 -9.78 -18.29
N PRO A 101 22.51 -9.49 -18.91
CA PRO A 101 22.61 -9.63 -20.36
C PRO A 101 22.66 -11.12 -20.69
N ALA A 102 21.61 -11.58 -21.36
CA ALA A 102 21.50 -12.85 -22.07
C ALA A 102 21.66 -14.15 -21.22
N VAL A 103 20.52 -14.68 -20.77
CA VAL A 103 20.27 -16.12 -20.85
C VAL A 103 18.89 -16.35 -21.47
N HIS A 104 18.84 -17.31 -22.39
CA HIS A 104 17.79 -17.55 -23.35
C HIS A 104 16.35 -17.54 -22.80
N ALA A 105 15.42 -17.07 -23.64
CA ALA A 105 13.98 -17.02 -23.41
C ALA A 105 13.44 -18.37 -22.92
N ALA A 106 12.93 -18.39 -21.68
CA ALA A 106 12.03 -19.41 -21.17
C ALA A 106 10.62 -18.80 -21.08
N PRO A 107 9.54 -19.57 -21.33
CA PRO A 107 8.18 -19.04 -21.35
C PRO A 107 7.79 -18.50 -19.97
N ALA A 108 7.04 -17.39 -19.98
CA ALA A 108 6.55 -16.68 -18.80
C ALA A 108 5.65 -17.58 -17.93
N GLY A 109 6.25 -18.26 -16.97
CA GLY A 109 5.56 -18.79 -15.80
C GLY A 109 5.43 -17.70 -14.71
N PRO A 110 4.44 -17.78 -13.82
CA PRO A 110 4.26 -16.79 -12.76
C PRO A 110 5.46 -16.81 -11.81
N SER A 111 6.23 -15.72 -11.77
CA SER A 111 7.32 -15.57 -10.80
C SER A 111 6.74 -15.27 -9.42
N CYS A 112 6.75 -16.30 -8.57
CA CYS A 112 6.52 -16.18 -7.14
C CYS A 112 7.88 -15.89 -6.49
N SER A 113 8.16 -14.63 -6.17
CA SER A 113 9.33 -14.29 -5.36
C SER A 113 9.03 -14.64 -3.90
N THR A 114 9.48 -15.81 -3.46
CA THR A 114 9.44 -16.20 -2.04
C THR A 114 10.60 -15.50 -1.32
N VAL A 115 10.27 -14.55 -0.44
CA VAL A 115 11.21 -14.09 0.58
C VAL A 115 11.17 -15.14 1.70
N ARG A 116 12.24 -15.91 1.84
CA ARG A 116 12.48 -16.73 3.03
C ARG A 116 13.26 -15.88 4.03
N TRP A 117 12.72 -15.78 5.23
CA TRP A 117 13.47 -15.41 6.43
C TRP A 117 14.46 -16.52 6.77
#